data_AF-A0A7D4A5V8-F1
#
_entry.id   AF-A0A7D4A5V8-F1
#
_cell.length_a   1.000
_cell.length_b   1.000
_cell.length_c   1.000
_cell.angle_alpha   90.00
_cell.angle_beta   90.00
_cell.angle_gamma   90.00
#
_symmetry.space_group_name_H-M   'P 1'
#
loop_
_entity.id
_entity.type
_entity.pdbx_description
1 polymer ?
#
loop_
_entity_poly.entity_id
_entity_poly.type
_entity_poly.pdbx_seq_one_letter_code
_entity_poly.pdbx_strand_id
1 'polypeptide(L)'
;MRVLIRYVVKPELVDHSIELLRQVYADLESSRPPRLRYETFRLEGTGQFMAIIESDGGPAEAAHHHLPSFQRYRAALNEICTQPPTVTNLESAGAYQSA
;
A
#
# COMPACT_ATOMS: atom_id res chain seq x y z
N MET A 1 13.01 4.68 5.05
CA MET A 1 11.94 4.45 6.05
C MET A 1 11.25 3.11 5.80
N ARG A 2 10.58 2.55 6.81
CA ARG A 2 9.68 1.40 6.66
C ARG A 2 8.38 1.68 7.40
N VAL A 3 7.25 1.51 6.73
CA VAL A 3 5.92 1.73 7.32
C VAL A 3 5.00 0.54 7.10
N LEU A 4 4.12 0.30 8.07
CA LEU A 4 2.97 -0.59 7.97
C LEU A 4 1.71 0.26 7.87
N ILE A 5 0.91 0.01 6.85
CA ILE A 5 -0.42 0.59 6.68
C ILE A 5 -1.44 -0.52 6.96
N ARG A 6 -2.44 -0.27 7.81
CA ARG A 6 -3.57 -1.18 8.04
C ARG A 6 -4.88 -0.47 7.78
N TYR A 7 -5.80 -1.14 7.08
CA TYR A 7 -7.11 -0.59 6.76
C TYR A 7 -8.13 -1.71 6.53
N VAL A 8 -9.40 -1.38 6.69
CA VAL A 8 -10.52 -2.30 6.47
C VAL A 8 -11.40 -1.70 5.39
N VAL A 9 -11.56 -2.42 4.29
CA VAL A 9 -12.44 -2.07 3.16
C VAL A 9 -13.83 -2.63 3.44
N LYS A 10 -14.87 -1.87 3.10
CA LYS A 10 -16.27 -2.33 3.14
C LYS A 10 -16.42 -3.59 2.28
N PRO A 11 -17.09 -4.66 2.77
CA PRO A 11 -17.13 -5.96 2.09
C PRO A 11 -17.53 -5.89 0.61
N GLU A 12 -18.52 -5.05 0.30
CA GLU A 12 -19.06 -4.83 -1.04
C GLU A 12 -18.14 -4.05 -1.99
N LEU A 13 -17.07 -3.44 -1.48
CA LEU A 13 -16.10 -2.65 -2.25
C LEU A 13 -14.70 -3.30 -2.32
N VAL A 14 -14.56 -4.54 -1.83
CA VAL A 14 -13.27 -5.22 -1.80
C VAL A 14 -12.72 -5.46 -3.22
N ASP A 15 -13.55 -5.92 -4.15
CA ASP A 15 -13.12 -6.14 -5.54
C ASP A 15 -12.74 -4.83 -6.22
N HIS A 16 -13.44 -3.74 -5.91
CA HIS A 16 -13.10 -2.41 -6.39
C HIS A 16 -11.75 -1.92 -5.84
N SER A 17 -11.48 -2.15 -4.55
CA SER A 17 -10.17 -1.85 -3.94
C SER A 17 -9.03 -2.62 -4.60
N ILE A 18 -9.25 -3.91 -4.91
CA ILE A 18 -8.26 -4.75 -5.61
C ILE A 18 -8.00 -4.21 -7.02
N GLU A 19 -9.03 -3.77 -7.74
CA GLU A 19 -8.85 -3.21 -9.07
C GLU A 19 -8.05 -1.89 -9.06
N LEU A 20 -8.33 -1.00 -8.11
CA LEU A 20 -7.52 0.20 -7.92
C LEU A 20 -6.06 -0.14 -7.61
N LEU A 21 -5.81 -1.11 -6.73
CA LEU A 21 -4.46 -1.59 -6.42
C LEU A 21 -3.76 -2.18 -7.65
N ARG A 22 -4.46 -2.95 -8.50
CA ARG A 22 -3.88 -3.48 -9.75
C ARG A 22 -3.36 -2.37 -10.65
N GLN A 23 -4.09 -1.26 -10.78
CA GLN A 23 -3.63 -0.11 -11.55
C GLN A 23 -2.37 0.53 -10.94
N VAL A 24 -2.31 0.64 -9.60
CA VAL A 24 -1.10 1.12 -8.91
C VAL A 24 0.10 0.22 -9.21
N TYR A 25 -0.08 -1.10 -9.11
CA TYR A 25 0.98 -2.06 -9.36
C TYR A 25 1.41 -2.11 -10.84
N ALA A 26 0.49 -1.93 -11.78
CA ALA A 26 0.82 -1.81 -13.20
C ALA A 26 1.70 -0.58 -13.48
N ASP A 27 1.37 0.58 -12.90
CA ASP A 27 2.19 1.78 -13.03
C ASP A 27 3.57 1.61 -12.37
N LEU A 28 3.63 0.95 -11.21
CA LEU A 28 4.90 0.62 -10.53
C LEU A 28 5.78 -0.29 -11.38
N GLU A 29 5.21 -1.34 -11.97
CA GLU A 29 5.95 -2.27 -12.84
C GLU A 29 6.44 -1.58 -14.11
N SER A 30 5.65 -0.65 -14.66
CA SER A 30 6.03 0.12 -15.84
C SER A 30 7.12 1.16 -15.55
N SER A 31 7.07 1.83 -14.38
CA SER A 31 7.97 2.94 -14.05
C SER A 31 9.23 2.51 -13.30
N ARG A 32 9.20 1.34 -12.63
CA ARG A 32 10.29 0.73 -11.88
C ARG A 32 11.05 1.75 -11.00
N PRO A 33 10.35 2.45 -10.09
CA PRO A 33 11.00 3.44 -9.25
C PRO A 33 12.10 2.76 -8.41
N PRO A 34 13.33 3.28 -8.43
CA PRO A 34 14.41 2.68 -7.67
C PRO A 34 14.15 2.80 -6.18
N ARG A 35 14.65 1.83 -5.40
CA ARG A 35 14.66 1.86 -3.93
C ARG A 35 13.26 2.00 -3.32
N LEU A 36 12.26 1.40 -3.96
CA LEU A 36 10.90 1.23 -3.43
C LEU A 36 10.58 -0.26 -3.32
N ARG A 37 10.17 -0.71 -2.14
CA ARG A 37 9.50 -2.00 -1.91
C ARG A 37 8.09 -1.71 -1.42
N TYR A 38 7.08 -2.18 -2.13
CA TYR A 38 5.68 -1.93 -1.80
C TYR A 38 4.89 -3.22 -1.92
N GLU A 39 4.58 -3.84 -0.78
CA GLU A 39 3.79 -5.06 -0.72
C GLU A 39 2.44 -4.77 -0.08
N THR A 40 1.37 -5.27 -0.68
CA THR A 40 0.00 -5.17 -0.15
C THR A 40 -0.58 -6.56 -0.02
N PHE A 41 -1.13 -6.85 1.15
CA PHE A 41 -1.75 -8.11 1.50
C PHE A 41 -3.21 -7.86 1.86
N ARG A 42 -4.06 -8.78 1.45
CA ARG A 42 -5.43 -8.92 1.95
C ARG A 42 -5.47 -10.15 2.82
N LEU A 43 -6.07 -10.04 4.00
CA LEU A 43 -6.30 -11.20 4.85
C LEU A 43 -7.45 -12.02 4.24
N GLU A 44 -7.16 -13.29 3.95
CA GLU A 44 -8.03 -14.19 3.20
C GLU A 44 -9.46 -14.22 3.75
N GLY A 45 -10.46 -14.14 2.86
CA GLY A 45 -11.88 -14.14 3.23
C GLY A 45 -12.37 -12.88 3.95
N THR A 46 -11.53 -11.87 4.17
CA THR A 46 -11.91 -10.63 4.87
C THR A 46 -11.77 -9.38 4.00
N GLY A 47 -12.25 -8.24 4.49
CA GLY A 47 -11.94 -6.91 3.96
C GLY A 47 -10.72 -6.25 4.60
N GLN A 48 -9.91 -6.98 5.38
CA GLN A 48 -8.74 -6.42 6.05
C GLN A 48 -7.54 -6.44 5.11
N PHE A 49 -6.88 -5.29 4.99
CA PHE A 49 -5.69 -5.12 4.20
C PHE A 49 -4.55 -4.58 5.04
N MET A 50 -3.34 -4.97 4.67
CA MET A 50 -2.11 -4.43 5.21
C MET A 50 -1.12 -4.17 4.09
N ALA A 51 -0.36 -3.09 4.20
CA ALA A 51 0.68 -2.76 3.25
C ALA A 51 1.99 -2.47 3.97
N ILE A 52 3.08 -3.00 3.45
CA ILE A 52 4.44 -2.71 3.92
C ILE A 52 5.14 -1.94 2.82
N ILE A 53 5.61 -0.74 3.17
CA ILE A 53 6.31 0.14 2.24
C ILE A 53 7.69 0.44 2.81
N GLU A 54 8.72 0.18 2.01
CA GLU A 54 10.09 0.62 2.24
C GLU A 54 10.49 1.55 1.11
N SER A 55 10.99 2.73 1.46
CA SER A 55 11.59 3.65 0.49
C SER A 55 12.68 4.48 1.16
N ASP A 56 13.50 5.13 0.35
CA ASP A 56 14.31 6.24 0.84
C ASP A 56 13.44 7.46 1.17
N GLY A 57 13.95 8.36 2.01
CA GLY A 57 13.27 9.60 2.38
C GLY A 57 12.11 9.44 3.37
N GLY A 58 11.31 10.49 3.49
CA GLY A 58 10.10 10.51 4.32
C GLY A 58 8.86 9.92 3.62
N PRO A 59 7.75 9.68 4.35
CA PRO A 59 6.52 9.09 3.80
C PRO A 59 5.98 9.76 2.54
N ALA A 60 6.03 11.09 2.48
CA ALA A 60 5.53 11.86 1.34
C ALA A 60 6.48 11.89 0.12
N GLU A 61 7.73 11.46 0.29
CA GLU A 61 8.78 11.50 -0.74
C GLU A 61 8.90 10.18 -1.51
N ALA A 62 8.20 9.14 -1.05
CA ALA A 62 8.25 7.84 -1.68
C ALA A 62 7.67 7.90 -3.10
N ALA A 63 8.40 7.38 -4.08
CA ALA A 63 8.12 7.56 -5.51
C ALA A 63 6.68 7.23 -5.96
N HIS A 64 6.03 6.26 -5.29
CA HIS A 64 4.66 5.89 -5.57
C HIS A 64 3.64 7.03 -5.32
N HIS A 65 3.96 8.03 -4.49
CA HIS A 65 3.10 9.20 -4.25
C HIS A 65 2.87 10.06 -5.51
N HIS A 66 3.77 9.98 -6.49
CA HIS A 66 3.70 10.73 -7.75
C HIS A 66 2.92 9.99 -8.84
N LEU A 67 2.53 8.73 -8.62
CA LEU A 67 1.77 7.97 -9.61
C LEU A 67 0.30 8.42 -9.65
N PRO A 68 -0.27 8.71 -10.85
CA PRO A 68 -1.68 9.05 -10.97
C PRO A 68 -2.61 7.97 -10.42
N SER A 69 -2.31 6.69 -10.69
CA SER A 69 -3.04 5.54 -10.12
C SER A 69 -3.05 5.56 -8.60
N PHE A 70 -1.91 5.82 -7.97
CA PHE A 70 -1.80 5.87 -6.51
C PHE A 70 -2.57 7.04 -5.92
N GLN A 71 -2.57 8.21 -6.58
CA GLN A 71 -3.38 9.35 -6.13
C GLN A 71 -4.87 9.05 -6.18
N ARG A 72 -5.36 8.37 -7.24
CA ARG A 72 -6.75 7.91 -7.33
C ARG A 72 -7.07 6.89 -6.24
N TYR A 73 -6.21 5.89 -6.07
CA TYR A 73 -6.37 4.88 -5.02
C TYR A 73 -6.44 5.53 -3.63
N ARG A 74 -5.52 6.44 -3.32
CA ARG A 74 -5.48 7.16 -2.03
C ARG A 74 -6.73 8.01 -1.80
N ALA A 75 -7.25 8.68 -2.84
CA ALA A 75 -8.50 9.43 -2.72
C ALA A 75 -9.70 8.51 -2.45
N ALA A 76 -9.77 7.35 -3.12
CA ALA A 76 -10.84 6.38 -2.95
C ALA A 76 -10.86 5.74 -1.54
N LEU A 77 -9.72 5.66 -0.84
CA LEU A 77 -9.65 5.07 0.51
C LEU A 77 -10.62 5.72 1.51
N ASN A 78 -10.93 7.02 1.36
CA ASN A 78 -11.91 7.70 2.23
C ASN A 78 -13.34 7.16 2.06
N GLU A 79 -13.67 6.67 0.88
CA GLU A 79 -15.02 6.19 0.54
C GLU A 79 -15.15 4.68 0.74
N ILE A 80 -14.10 3.92 0.41
CA ILE A 80 -14.14 2.46 0.41
C ILE A 80 -13.82 1.84 1.76
N CYS A 81 -13.09 2.54 2.63
CA CYS A 81 -12.75 2.02 3.96
C CYS A 81 -13.87 2.26 4.99
N THR A 82 -13.96 1.38 5.98
CA THR A 82 -14.85 1.55 7.13
C THR A 82 -14.31 2.59 8.13
N GLN A 83 -13.00 2.82 8.10
CA GLN A 83 -12.28 3.82 8.90
C GLN A 83 -11.00 4.24 8.15
N PRO A 84 -10.45 5.44 8.42
CA PRO A 84 -9.20 5.87 7.80
C PRO A 84 -8.06 4.87 7.99
N PRO A 85 -7.19 4.67 6.99
CA PRO A 85 -6.00 3.84 7.13
C PRO A 85 -5.10 4.32 8.28
N THR A 86 -4.60 3.38 9.07
CA THR A 86 -3.61 3.65 10.11
C THR A 86 -2.21 3.43 9.53
N VAL A 87 -1.34 4.42 9.67
CA VAL A 87 0.08 4.34 9.28
C VAL A 87 0.93 4.19 10.53
N THR A 88 1.88 3.25 10.53
CA THR A 88 2.77 2.99 11.66
C THR A 88 4.21 2.87 11.16
N ASN A 89 5.12 3.67 11.73
CA ASN A 89 6.56 3.50 11.47
C ASN A 89 7.03 2.18 12.08
N LEU A 90 7.82 1.42 11.33
CA LEU A 90 8.40 0.16 11.78
C LEU A 90 9.89 0.34 12.09
N GLU A 91 10.29 -0.17 13.25
CA GLU A 91 11.69 -0.36 13.61
C GLU A 91 12.06 -1.83 13.40
N SER A 92 13.17 -2.10 12.72
CA SER A 92 13.61 -3.48 12.49
C SER A 92 14.33 -4.01 13.73
N ALA A 93 13.81 -5.08 14.31
CA ALA A 93 14.50 -5.85 15.35
C ALA A 93 15.46 -6.91 14.75
N GLY A 94 15.33 -7.20 13.46
CA GLY A 94 16.09 -8.23 12.75
C GLY A 94 15.39 -8.62 11.44
N ALA A 95 16.17 -9.13 10.49
CA ALA A 95 15.66 -9.71 9.26
C ALA A 95 16.53 -10.92 8.90
N TYR A 96 15.90 -12.01 8.48
CA TYR A 96 16.58 -13.19 7.95
C TYR A 96 16.15 -13.35 6.49
N GLN A 97 17.14 -13.49 5.61
CA GLN A 97 16.92 -13.77 4.20
C GLN A 97 17.81 -14.97 3.84
N SER A 98 17.20 -16.06 3.43
CA SER A 98 17.92 -17.15 2.76
C SER A 98 18.10 -16.79 1.28
N ALA A 99 19.17 -17.31 0.68
CA ALA A 99 19.44 -17.20 -0.75
C ALA A 99 18.38 -17.91 -1.60
#